data_AF-A0A2P8Q893-F1
#
_entry.id   AF-A0A2P8Q893-F1
#
_cell.length_a   1.000
_cell.length_b   1.000
_cell.length_c   1.000
_cell.angle_alpha   90.00
_cell.angle_beta   90.00
_cell.angle_gamma   90.00
#
_symmetry.space_group_name_H-M   'P 1'
#
loop_
_entity.id
_entity.type
_entity.pdbx_description
1 polymer ?
#
loop_
_entity_poly.entity_id
_entity_poly.type
_entity_poly.pdbx_seq_one_letter_code
_entity_poly.pdbx_strand_id
1 'polypeptide(L)'
;MVRRTGLIRTLVLLPALFLWTPAAVAAASPPASAERETAACGPLAPGASAAAERAIAAACAEVAAGTWYTWGGGHGAQPGATYGQIDPTDPDSAHDPERLGFDCSGLVRHAYARAAGSDILNGVASSQYYTHRAADRFTAAQGLAPLLPGDLLAWGTSKDLHHIAIYLGAGKMVEAKESGTKLMVSDVRLNSDYFGAVRVETGTVTGHVHQTWGTGVWTKAEPAIAAARVYAFPHSTTIRVQCQKHAERVTAEGYTNDAWSYLPDYKAWVTNIYIKGPAWLDGVPACPTPTPGA
;
A
#
# COMPACT_ATOMS: atom_id res chain seq x y z
N MET A 1 103.57 -23.94 -29.31
CA MET A 1 103.15 -24.16 -27.91
C MET A 1 103.07 -22.81 -27.19
N VAL A 2 102.15 -22.72 -26.24
CA VAL A 2 101.94 -21.64 -25.24
C VAL A 2 100.99 -20.48 -25.63
N ARG A 3 99.76 -20.67 -25.12
CA ARG A 3 98.70 -19.73 -24.70
C ARG A 3 99.16 -18.33 -24.29
N ARG A 4 98.29 -17.33 -24.52
CA ARG A 4 97.84 -16.43 -23.45
C ARG A 4 96.44 -15.85 -23.74
N THR A 5 95.62 -15.97 -22.72
CA THR A 5 94.19 -15.69 -22.57
C THR A 5 93.89 -14.20 -22.47
N GLY A 6 92.87 -13.72 -23.19
CA GLY A 6 92.27 -12.40 -23.00
C GLY A 6 91.12 -12.46 -21.99
N LEU A 7 91.15 -11.59 -20.98
CA LEU A 7 90.01 -11.35 -20.09
C LEU A 7 89.04 -10.35 -20.75
N ILE A 8 87.80 -10.78 -20.99
CA ILE A 8 86.67 -9.92 -21.34
C ILE A 8 86.03 -9.46 -20.03
N ARG A 9 85.99 -8.14 -19.80
CA ARG A 9 85.24 -7.50 -18.71
C ARG A 9 83.80 -7.27 -19.18
N THR A 10 82.85 -8.03 -18.65
CA THR A 10 81.42 -7.83 -18.88
C THR A 10 80.88 -6.77 -17.90
N LEU A 11 80.40 -5.64 -18.42
CA LEU A 11 79.61 -4.66 -17.66
C LEU A 11 78.19 -5.23 -17.48
N VAL A 12 77.72 -5.34 -16.23
CA VAL A 12 76.33 -5.68 -15.91
C VAL A 12 75.58 -4.39 -15.57
N LEU A 13 74.61 -4.03 -16.42
CA LEU A 13 73.62 -2.98 -16.16
C LEU A 13 72.45 -3.58 -15.37
N LEU A 14 72.22 -3.09 -14.15
CA LEU A 14 71.06 -3.43 -13.32
C LEU A 14 69.88 -2.51 -13.66
N PRO A 15 68.66 -3.04 -13.94
CA PRO A 15 67.47 -2.23 -14.10
C PRO A 15 66.87 -1.90 -12.73
N ALA A 16 66.61 -0.62 -12.47
CA ALA A 16 65.87 -0.17 -11.29
C ALA A 16 64.36 -0.36 -11.53
N LEU A 17 63.76 -1.34 -10.84
CA LEU A 17 62.31 -1.55 -10.77
C LEU A 17 61.70 -0.53 -9.81
N PHE A 18 60.94 0.44 -10.34
CA PHE A 18 60.07 1.31 -9.56
C PHE A 18 58.82 0.52 -9.15
N LEU A 19 58.73 0.16 -7.86
CA LEU A 19 57.52 -0.38 -7.25
C LEU A 19 56.58 0.80 -6.95
N TRP A 20 55.49 0.91 -7.72
CA TRP A 20 54.42 1.86 -7.44
C TRP A 20 53.40 1.16 -6.53
N THR A 21 53.32 1.58 -5.27
CA THR A 21 52.31 1.11 -4.32
C THR A 21 51.02 1.91 -4.54
N PRO A 22 49.87 1.27 -4.83
CA PRO A 22 48.60 1.99 -4.82
C PRO A 22 48.24 2.31 -3.38
N ALA A 23 48.08 3.59 -3.06
CA ALA A 23 47.51 4.02 -1.81
C ALA A 23 46.04 3.58 -1.76
N ALA A 24 45.70 2.71 -0.80
CA ALA A 24 44.31 2.37 -0.52
C ALA A 24 43.59 3.63 -0.03
N VAL A 25 42.67 4.14 -0.84
CA VAL A 25 41.74 5.19 -0.40
C VAL A 25 40.76 4.52 0.56
N ALA A 26 40.90 4.81 1.85
CA ALA A 26 39.91 4.41 2.83
C ALA A 26 38.57 5.09 2.47
N ALA A 27 37.55 4.29 2.14
CA ALA A 27 36.20 4.78 1.99
C ALA A 27 35.77 5.38 3.34
N ALA A 28 35.49 6.67 3.37
CA ALA A 28 34.94 7.33 4.55
C ALA A 28 33.58 6.71 4.88
N SER A 29 33.43 6.21 6.11
CA SER A 29 32.13 5.80 6.64
C SER A 29 31.19 7.01 6.64
N PRO A 30 29.91 6.85 6.23
CA PRO A 30 28.95 7.93 6.32
C PRO A 30 28.78 8.39 7.78
N PRO A 31 28.45 9.67 8.02
CA PRO A 31 28.24 10.17 9.38
C PRO A 31 27.05 9.47 10.04
N ALA A 32 27.19 9.10 11.30
CA ALA A 32 26.20 8.39 12.13
C ALA A 32 24.81 9.09 12.26
N SER A 33 24.68 10.32 11.78
CA SER A 33 23.40 11.05 11.68
C SER A 33 22.52 10.54 10.54
N ALA A 34 23.10 10.18 9.39
CA ALA A 34 22.33 9.61 8.26
C ALA A 34 21.79 8.20 8.58
N GLU A 35 22.52 7.43 9.40
CA GLU A 35 22.07 6.12 9.88
C GLU A 35 20.97 6.18 10.95
N ARG A 36 20.87 7.28 11.71
CA ARG A 36 19.77 7.48 12.68
C ARG A 36 18.47 7.89 12.00
N GLU A 37 18.54 8.60 10.88
CA GLU A 37 17.37 9.05 10.13
C GLU A 37 16.77 7.90 9.30
N THR A 38 17.60 6.99 8.78
CA THR A 38 17.14 5.72 8.18
C THR A 38 16.64 4.72 9.24
N ALA A 39 17.13 4.77 10.48
CA ALA A 39 16.58 4.00 11.58
C ALA A 39 15.17 4.47 12.03
N ALA A 40 14.70 5.65 11.61
CA ALA A 40 13.39 6.18 12.00
C ALA A 40 12.24 5.66 11.13
N CYS A 41 12.51 5.27 9.88
CA CYS A 41 11.50 4.77 8.95
C CYS A 41 11.78 3.30 8.59
N GLY A 42 10.93 2.41 9.08
CA GLY A 42 10.98 0.98 8.82
C GLY A 42 9.89 0.25 9.61
N PRO A 43 9.82 -1.09 9.56
CA PRO A 43 8.95 -1.86 10.46
C PRO A 43 9.43 -1.69 11.91
N LEU A 44 8.60 -1.09 12.75
CA LEU A 44 8.86 -0.78 14.17
C LEU A 44 8.13 -1.73 15.13
N ALA A 45 7.49 -2.76 14.60
CA ALA A 45 6.87 -3.84 15.37
C ALA A 45 7.02 -5.19 14.62
N PRO A 46 6.96 -6.34 15.30
CA PRO A 46 6.96 -7.63 14.63
C PRO A 46 5.66 -7.91 13.88
N GLY A 47 5.65 -8.95 13.05
CA GLY A 47 4.46 -9.49 12.39
C GLY A 47 4.15 -8.90 11.01
N ALA A 48 4.99 -7.99 10.51
CA ALA A 48 4.92 -7.57 9.11
C ALA A 48 5.07 -8.78 8.18
N SER A 49 4.26 -8.84 7.12
CA SER A 49 4.49 -9.81 6.04
C SER A 49 5.70 -9.38 5.21
N ALA A 50 6.33 -10.31 4.50
CA ALA A 50 7.43 -9.96 3.60
C ALA A 50 7.03 -8.92 2.53
N ALA A 51 5.76 -8.90 2.12
CA ALA A 51 5.25 -7.87 1.21
C ALA A 51 5.07 -6.52 1.90
N ALA A 52 4.54 -6.50 3.13
CA ALA A 52 4.45 -5.30 3.94
C ALA A 52 5.82 -4.68 4.21
N GLU A 53 6.83 -5.50 4.53
CA GLU A 53 8.22 -5.03 4.72
C GLU A 53 8.77 -4.36 3.45
N ARG A 54 8.52 -4.94 2.26
CA ARG A 54 8.91 -4.32 0.98
C ARG A 54 8.15 -3.02 0.71
N ALA A 55 6.87 -2.95 1.04
CA ALA A 55 6.08 -1.73 0.87
C ALA A 55 6.61 -0.61 1.78
N ILE A 56 6.85 -0.93 3.05
CA ILE A 56 7.46 0.00 4.01
C ILE A 56 8.83 0.46 3.52
N ALA A 57 9.69 -0.47 3.08
CA ALA A 57 11.01 -0.12 2.57
C ALA A 57 10.95 0.82 1.36
N ALA A 58 10.00 0.61 0.45
CA ALA A 58 9.79 1.50 -0.69
C ALA A 58 9.32 2.91 -0.26
N ALA A 59 8.37 3.01 0.68
CA ALA A 59 7.93 4.31 1.20
C ALA A 59 9.04 5.03 1.98
N CYS A 60 9.80 4.30 2.80
CA CYS A 60 10.91 4.86 3.57
C CYS A 60 12.09 5.28 2.70
N ALA A 61 12.30 4.65 1.55
CA ALA A 61 13.28 5.12 0.57
C ALA A 61 12.95 6.52 0.05
N GLU A 62 11.66 6.84 -0.13
CA GLU A 62 11.21 8.18 -0.55
C GLU A 62 11.35 9.22 0.58
N VAL A 63 11.11 8.81 1.83
CA VAL A 63 11.43 9.65 3.01
C VAL A 63 12.93 9.97 3.05
N ALA A 64 13.79 8.96 2.90
CA ALA A 64 15.25 9.12 2.92
C ALA A 64 15.77 9.95 1.73
N ALA A 65 15.10 9.89 0.57
CA ALA A 65 15.39 10.75 -0.58
C ALA A 65 14.98 12.21 -0.35
N GLY A 66 14.23 12.49 0.72
CA GLY A 66 13.66 13.81 0.97
C GLY A 66 12.63 14.21 -0.09
N THR A 67 11.91 13.22 -0.62
CA THR A 67 10.87 13.40 -1.63
C THR A 67 9.78 14.34 -1.10
N TRP A 68 9.30 15.23 -1.97
CA TRP A 68 8.26 16.20 -1.62
C TRP A 68 6.89 15.53 -1.57
N TYR A 69 6.03 16.05 -0.69
CA TYR A 69 4.60 15.97 -0.95
C TYR A 69 4.28 16.77 -2.21
N THR A 70 3.35 16.25 -3.00
CA THR A 70 2.86 16.89 -4.20
C THR A 70 1.39 16.53 -4.39
N TRP A 71 0.46 17.49 -4.34
CA TRP A 71 -0.97 17.24 -4.54
C TRP A 71 -1.25 16.60 -5.91
N GLY A 72 -1.92 15.45 -5.93
CA GLY A 72 -2.15 14.64 -7.14
C GLY A 72 -0.92 13.88 -7.64
N GLY A 73 0.21 13.94 -6.93
CA GLY A 73 1.45 13.25 -7.26
C GLY A 73 1.32 11.73 -7.07
N GLY A 74 1.94 10.94 -7.95
CA GLY A 74 1.89 9.47 -7.87
C GLY A 74 0.81 8.81 -8.73
N HIS A 75 0.05 9.60 -9.49
CA HIS A 75 -1.12 9.16 -10.26
C HIS A 75 -0.89 9.08 -11.78
N GLY A 76 0.37 8.99 -12.21
CA GLY A 76 0.73 8.73 -13.60
C GLY A 76 0.26 7.35 -14.11
N ALA A 77 0.47 7.10 -15.40
CA ALA A 77 0.11 5.83 -16.04
C ALA A 77 0.81 4.61 -15.38
N GLN A 78 1.99 4.81 -14.81
CA GLN A 78 2.72 3.82 -14.02
C GLN A 78 2.92 4.34 -12.58
N PRO A 79 2.99 3.45 -11.57
CA PRO A 79 3.31 3.84 -10.20
C PRO A 79 4.69 4.48 -10.09
N GLY A 80 4.79 5.62 -9.40
CA GLY A 80 6.03 6.41 -9.31
C GLY A 80 5.74 7.89 -9.12
N ALA A 81 6.74 8.65 -8.68
CA ALA A 81 6.59 10.08 -8.42
C ALA A 81 6.17 10.82 -9.69
N THR A 82 5.27 11.79 -9.55
CA THR A 82 4.86 12.69 -10.64
C THR A 82 4.79 14.12 -10.14
N TYR A 83 4.75 15.08 -11.06
CA TYR A 83 4.39 16.45 -10.73
C TYR A 83 2.91 16.53 -10.39
N GLY A 84 2.56 17.52 -9.57
CA GLY A 84 1.23 17.70 -9.03
C GLY A 84 0.46 18.83 -9.68
N GLN A 85 -0.57 19.25 -8.97
CA GLN A 85 -1.44 20.34 -9.35
C GLN A 85 -1.66 21.26 -8.16
N ILE A 86 -2.08 22.50 -8.43
CA ILE A 86 -2.51 23.41 -7.37
C ILE A 86 -3.86 22.92 -6.85
N ASP A 87 -3.95 22.68 -5.55
CA ASP A 87 -5.22 22.59 -4.84
C ASP A 87 -5.72 24.03 -4.56
N PRO A 88 -6.84 24.47 -5.17
CA PRO A 88 -7.35 25.82 -4.95
C PRO A 88 -7.82 26.07 -3.51
N THR A 89 -7.96 25.02 -2.70
CA THR A 89 -8.36 25.10 -1.29
C THR A 89 -7.18 25.13 -0.31
N ASP A 90 -5.96 24.83 -0.78
CA ASP A 90 -4.74 24.83 0.02
C ASP A 90 -3.67 25.74 -0.61
N PRO A 91 -3.37 26.93 -0.02
CA PRO A 91 -2.34 27.82 -0.55
C PRO A 91 -0.92 27.22 -0.54
N ASP A 92 -0.64 26.24 0.32
CA ASP A 92 0.68 25.60 0.38
C ASP A 92 0.97 24.70 -0.84
N SER A 93 -0.08 24.39 -1.62
CA SER A 93 0.00 23.64 -2.89
C SER A 93 0.54 24.45 -4.07
N ALA A 94 0.78 25.76 -3.90
CA ALA A 94 1.20 26.65 -4.98
C ALA A 94 2.43 26.15 -5.77
N HIS A 95 3.33 25.41 -5.11
CA HIS A 95 4.56 24.87 -5.69
C HIS A 95 4.47 23.37 -6.05
N ASP A 96 3.32 22.72 -5.87
CA ASP A 96 3.17 21.30 -6.17
C ASP A 96 3.32 20.96 -7.68
N PRO A 97 2.96 21.84 -8.63
CA PRO A 97 3.31 21.64 -10.04
C PRO A 97 4.83 21.63 -10.32
N GLU A 98 5.65 22.16 -9.42
CA GLU A 98 7.12 22.25 -9.55
C GLU A 98 7.84 21.12 -8.81
N ARG A 99 7.12 20.39 -7.94
CA ARG A 99 7.66 19.34 -7.07
C ARG A 99 7.34 17.96 -7.64
N LEU A 100 8.37 17.19 -7.98
CA LEU A 100 8.22 15.78 -8.30
C LEU A 100 8.05 14.99 -6.99
N GLY A 101 6.91 14.32 -6.81
CA GLY A 101 6.60 13.69 -5.53
C GLY A 101 5.33 12.86 -5.53
N PHE A 102 4.73 12.74 -4.35
CA PHE A 102 3.54 11.93 -4.10
C PHE A 102 2.54 12.69 -3.23
N ASP A 103 1.25 12.44 -3.47
CA ASP A 103 0.23 12.63 -2.45
C ASP A 103 0.10 11.35 -1.57
N CYS A 104 -0.86 11.35 -0.64
CA CYS A 104 -1.06 10.27 0.31
C CYS A 104 -1.31 8.91 -0.38
N SER A 105 -2.25 8.87 -1.32
CA SER A 105 -2.59 7.65 -2.07
C SER A 105 -1.55 7.30 -3.12
N GLY A 106 -0.88 8.28 -3.72
CA GLY A 106 0.22 8.10 -4.65
C GLY A 106 1.39 7.37 -4.00
N LEU A 107 1.74 7.73 -2.76
CA LEU A 107 2.78 7.06 -1.98
C LEU A 107 2.40 5.60 -1.69
N VAL A 108 1.17 5.36 -1.24
CA VAL A 108 0.66 4.00 -0.98
C VAL A 108 0.69 3.15 -2.24
N ARG A 109 0.20 3.70 -3.37
CA ARG A 109 0.21 3.03 -4.68
C ARG A 109 1.63 2.66 -5.07
N HIS A 110 2.58 3.58 -4.95
CA HIS A 110 3.98 3.33 -5.25
C HIS A 110 4.56 2.19 -4.40
N ALA A 111 4.41 2.31 -3.08
CA ALA A 111 4.96 1.35 -2.12
C ALA A 111 4.46 -0.07 -2.37
N TYR A 112 3.15 -0.24 -2.54
CA TYR A 112 2.55 -1.55 -2.77
C TYR A 112 2.78 -2.08 -4.18
N ALA A 113 2.94 -1.21 -5.18
CA ALA A 113 3.35 -1.64 -6.51
C ALA A 113 4.78 -2.20 -6.52
N ARG A 114 5.70 -1.58 -5.77
CA ARG A 114 7.05 -2.13 -5.54
C ARG A 114 7.01 -3.47 -4.80
N ALA A 115 6.15 -3.59 -3.80
CA ALA A 115 6.03 -4.81 -3.00
C ALA A 115 5.46 -6.01 -3.77
N ALA A 116 4.46 -5.76 -4.63
CA ALA A 116 3.73 -6.76 -5.40
C ALA A 116 4.30 -6.99 -6.81
N GLY A 117 5.16 -6.10 -7.30
CA GLY A 117 5.66 -6.12 -8.68
C GLY A 117 4.64 -5.72 -9.75
N SER A 118 3.47 -5.21 -9.35
CA SER A 118 2.38 -4.78 -10.23
C SER A 118 1.50 -3.75 -9.54
N ASP A 119 0.79 -2.92 -10.31
CA ASP A 119 -0.08 -1.87 -9.76
C ASP A 119 -1.40 -2.46 -9.23
N ILE A 120 -1.46 -2.71 -7.91
CA ILE A 120 -2.58 -3.37 -7.24
C ILE A 120 -3.49 -2.43 -6.44
N LEU A 121 -3.09 -1.16 -6.26
CA LEU A 121 -3.78 -0.16 -5.42
C LEU A 121 -3.89 1.19 -6.14
N ASN A 122 -4.22 1.18 -7.43
CA ASN A 122 -4.47 2.41 -8.17
C ASN A 122 -5.73 3.15 -7.67
N GLY A 123 -5.69 4.48 -7.69
CA GLY A 123 -6.77 5.36 -7.26
C GLY A 123 -6.49 6.07 -5.94
N VAL A 124 -7.47 6.85 -5.49
CA VAL A 124 -7.41 7.70 -4.28
C VAL A 124 -7.54 6.89 -2.98
N ALA A 125 -7.34 7.54 -1.83
CA ALA A 125 -7.42 6.95 -0.49
C ALA A 125 -8.68 6.09 -0.28
N SER A 126 -9.86 6.59 -0.67
CA SER A 126 -11.11 5.82 -0.60
C SER A 126 -11.05 4.50 -1.40
N SER A 127 -10.59 4.54 -2.66
CA SER A 127 -10.48 3.33 -3.50
C SER A 127 -9.49 2.31 -2.91
N GLN A 128 -8.37 2.78 -2.36
CA GLN A 128 -7.37 1.92 -1.75
C GLN A 128 -7.87 1.28 -0.46
N TYR A 129 -8.56 2.04 0.39
CA TYR A 129 -9.16 1.50 1.61
C TYR A 129 -10.25 0.46 1.30
N TYR A 130 -11.14 0.73 0.35
CA TYR A 130 -12.23 -0.18 -0.06
C TYR A 130 -11.79 -1.26 -1.06
N THR A 131 -10.49 -1.50 -1.20
CA THR A 131 -9.94 -2.51 -2.10
C THR A 131 -10.57 -3.90 -1.87
N HIS A 132 -10.73 -4.65 -2.98
CA HIS A 132 -11.12 -6.08 -2.99
C HIS A 132 -9.94 -7.00 -2.62
N ARG A 133 -8.80 -6.41 -2.23
CA ARG A 133 -7.58 -7.08 -1.78
C ARG A 133 -7.41 -7.00 -0.27
N ALA A 134 -8.50 -6.91 0.48
CA ALA A 134 -8.44 -6.83 1.94
C ALA A 134 -8.30 -8.24 2.53
N ALA A 135 -7.20 -8.50 3.22
CA ALA A 135 -7.05 -9.68 4.06
C ALA A 135 -7.86 -9.52 5.35
N ASP A 136 -7.85 -8.32 5.93
CA ASP A 136 -8.64 -7.94 7.10
C ASP A 136 -8.98 -6.45 7.08
N ARG A 137 -10.02 -6.08 7.83
CA ARG A 137 -10.46 -4.70 8.08
C ARG A 137 -10.61 -4.47 9.57
N PHE A 138 -10.22 -3.28 10.02
CA PHE A 138 -10.23 -2.89 11.42
C PHE A 138 -10.98 -1.57 11.59
N THR A 139 -11.90 -1.55 12.53
CA THR A 139 -12.69 -0.36 12.88
C THR A 139 -11.86 0.62 13.73
N ALA A 140 -12.20 1.90 13.69
CA ALA A 140 -11.60 2.90 14.56
C ALA A 140 -11.63 2.52 16.05
N ALA A 141 -12.71 1.86 16.50
CA ALA A 141 -12.87 1.41 17.89
C ALA A 141 -11.86 0.35 18.33
N GLN A 142 -11.32 -0.44 17.38
CA GLN A 142 -10.27 -1.42 17.68
C GLN A 142 -8.89 -0.75 17.85
N GLY A 143 -8.74 0.50 17.37
CA GLY A 143 -7.47 1.24 17.43
C GLY A 143 -6.32 0.51 16.75
N LEU A 144 -5.11 0.66 17.31
CA LEU A 144 -3.88 0.09 16.74
C LEU A 144 -3.56 -1.32 17.23
N ALA A 145 -4.28 -1.83 18.23
CA ALA A 145 -3.97 -3.10 18.87
C ALA A 145 -3.93 -4.31 17.90
N PRO A 146 -4.83 -4.46 16.92
CA PRO A 146 -4.78 -5.59 15.99
C PRO A 146 -3.87 -5.33 14.77
N LEU A 147 -3.29 -4.13 14.66
CA LEU A 147 -2.58 -3.71 13.46
C LEU A 147 -1.15 -4.22 13.45
N LEU A 148 -0.69 -4.52 12.25
CA LEU A 148 0.66 -4.97 11.94
C LEU A 148 1.30 -3.95 10.99
N PRO A 149 2.65 -3.81 11.02
CA PRO A 149 3.31 -2.95 10.05
C PRO A 149 2.92 -3.37 8.62
N GLY A 150 2.60 -2.36 7.81
CA GLY A 150 2.07 -2.50 6.46
C GLY A 150 0.59 -2.18 6.35
N ASP A 151 -0.20 -2.34 7.42
CA ASP A 151 -1.62 -2.03 7.40
C ASP A 151 -1.84 -0.57 6.96
N LEU A 152 -2.81 -0.34 6.08
CA LEU A 152 -3.15 0.99 5.60
C LEU A 152 -4.13 1.65 6.58
N LEU A 153 -3.75 2.81 7.10
CA LEU A 153 -4.56 3.64 7.99
C LEU A 153 -5.33 4.66 7.15
N ALA A 154 -6.60 4.90 7.43
CA ALA A 154 -7.41 5.87 6.70
C ALA A 154 -8.11 6.88 7.63
N TRP A 155 -8.26 8.11 7.13
CA TRP A 155 -8.98 9.20 7.80
C TRP A 155 -10.06 9.78 6.90
N GLY A 156 -11.11 10.31 7.54
CA GLY A 156 -12.27 10.90 6.91
C GLY A 156 -13.55 10.16 7.28
N THR A 157 -14.52 10.20 6.37
CA THR A 157 -15.83 9.58 6.55
C THR A 157 -15.98 8.38 5.63
N SER A 158 -17.02 7.57 5.85
CA SER A 158 -17.30 6.44 4.96
C SER A 158 -17.47 6.85 3.49
N LYS A 159 -17.92 8.08 3.23
CA LYS A 159 -18.15 8.67 1.90
C LYS A 159 -16.93 9.35 1.30
N ASP A 160 -16.01 9.81 2.15
CA ASP A 160 -14.89 10.65 1.77
C ASP A 160 -13.73 10.37 2.72
N LEU A 161 -12.94 9.36 2.36
CA LEU A 161 -11.65 9.12 3.00
C LEU A 161 -10.62 9.98 2.27
N HIS A 162 -10.19 11.05 2.94
CA HIS A 162 -9.34 12.10 2.39
C HIS A 162 -7.85 11.84 2.61
N HIS A 163 -7.49 10.96 3.56
CA HIS A 163 -6.09 10.63 3.83
C HIS A 163 -5.87 9.14 4.04
N ILE A 164 -4.70 8.67 3.62
CA ILE A 164 -4.25 7.29 3.80
C ILE A 164 -2.74 7.23 4.07
N ALA A 165 -2.30 6.31 4.93
CA ALA A 165 -0.90 6.14 5.30
C ALA A 165 -0.55 4.67 5.56
N ILE A 166 0.74 4.34 5.58
CA ILE A 166 1.22 2.98 5.87
C ILE A 166 1.66 2.91 7.33
N TYR A 167 1.03 2.04 8.12
CA TYR A 167 1.40 1.80 9.51
C TYR A 167 2.79 1.15 9.59
N LEU A 168 3.64 1.68 10.45
CA LEU A 168 4.99 1.16 10.68
C LEU A 168 5.05 0.25 11.92
N GLY A 169 4.01 0.21 12.75
CA GLY A 169 4.11 -0.35 14.10
C GLY A 169 4.46 0.71 15.14
N ALA A 170 4.39 0.33 16.42
CA ALA A 170 4.75 1.18 17.56
C ALA A 170 4.09 2.59 17.55
N GLY A 171 2.86 2.71 17.03
CA GLY A 171 2.17 3.99 16.96
C GLY A 171 2.72 4.96 15.92
N LYS A 172 3.55 4.50 14.97
CA LYS A 172 4.11 5.32 13.89
C LYS A 172 3.56 4.95 12.52
N MET A 173 3.60 5.88 11.58
CA MET A 173 3.23 5.69 10.18
C MET A 173 4.15 6.47 9.26
N VAL A 174 4.34 5.98 8.04
CA VAL A 174 4.94 6.75 6.94
C VAL A 174 3.83 7.34 6.08
N GLU A 175 3.93 8.63 5.77
CA GLU A 175 2.90 9.36 5.05
C GLU A 175 3.45 10.47 4.15
N ALA A 176 2.68 10.79 3.12
CA ALA A 176 2.71 12.07 2.42
C ALA A 176 1.61 12.94 3.04
N LYS A 177 1.96 13.79 4.01
CA LYS A 177 0.98 14.44 4.89
C LYS A 177 0.18 15.55 4.19
N GLU A 178 0.87 16.57 3.67
CA GLU A 178 0.25 17.79 3.16
C GLU A 178 1.24 18.61 2.29
N SER A 179 0.72 19.51 1.47
CA SER A 179 1.51 20.41 0.63
C SER A 179 2.50 21.25 1.44
N GLY A 180 3.61 21.64 0.82
CA GLY A 180 4.69 22.37 1.50
C GLY A 180 5.59 21.51 2.39
N THR A 181 5.30 20.21 2.56
CA THR A 181 6.11 19.29 3.37
C THR A 181 6.83 18.23 2.54
N LYS A 182 7.82 17.57 3.13
CA LYS A 182 8.42 16.34 2.59
C LYS A 182 7.71 15.13 3.17
N LEU A 183 7.85 13.97 2.51
CA LEU A 183 7.42 12.71 3.08
C LEU A 183 8.08 12.47 4.43
N MET A 184 7.32 11.89 5.37
CA MET A 184 7.75 11.82 6.77
C MET A 184 7.24 10.59 7.50
N VAL A 185 7.85 10.34 8.66
CA VAL A 185 7.33 9.44 9.69
C VAL A 185 6.64 10.30 10.74
N SER A 186 5.40 9.94 11.06
CA SER A 186 4.57 10.64 12.04
C SER A 186 4.07 9.70 13.13
N ASP A 187 3.66 10.27 14.26
CA ASP A 187 2.75 9.59 15.19
C ASP A 187 1.38 9.37 14.55
N VAL A 188 0.81 8.19 14.78
CA VAL A 188 -0.52 7.86 14.30
C VAL A 188 -1.57 8.70 15.02
N ARG A 189 -2.42 9.37 14.23
CA ARG A 189 -3.49 10.22 14.73
C ARG A 189 -4.77 9.40 14.90
N LEU A 190 -5.23 9.20 16.14
CA LEU A 190 -6.46 8.47 16.50
C LEU A 190 -7.60 9.40 16.96
N ASN A 191 -7.73 10.56 16.34
CA ASN A 191 -8.81 11.50 16.62
C ASN A 191 -10.15 11.01 16.02
N SER A 192 -11.21 11.80 16.13
CA SER A 192 -12.54 11.46 15.59
C SER A 192 -12.57 11.29 14.07
N ASP A 193 -11.52 11.70 13.36
CA ASP A 193 -11.39 11.58 11.91
C ASP A 193 -10.73 10.25 11.51
N TYR A 194 -10.14 9.50 12.44
CA TYR A 194 -9.61 8.17 12.15
C TYR A 194 -10.75 7.20 11.84
N PHE A 195 -10.75 6.66 10.62
CA PHE A 195 -11.82 5.81 10.13
C PHE A 195 -11.59 4.33 10.46
N GLY A 196 -10.33 3.88 10.35
CA GLY A 196 -9.95 2.50 10.55
C GLY A 196 -8.73 2.12 9.74
N ALA A 197 -8.53 0.82 9.57
CA ALA A 197 -7.41 0.28 8.80
C ALA A 197 -7.80 -0.92 7.93
N VAL A 198 -7.03 -1.15 6.88
CA VAL A 198 -7.13 -2.33 6.01
C VAL A 198 -5.78 -3.02 5.87
N ARG A 199 -5.78 -4.35 6.01
CA ARG A 199 -4.61 -5.19 5.71
C ARG A 199 -4.67 -5.64 4.26
N VAL A 200 -3.62 -5.38 3.50
CA VAL A 200 -3.58 -5.66 2.06
C VAL A 200 -3.06 -7.07 1.79
N GLU A 201 -3.78 -7.82 0.96
CA GLU A 201 -3.34 -9.08 0.34
C GLU A 201 -2.65 -8.78 -1.00
N THR A 202 -1.33 -8.94 -1.04
CA THR A 202 -0.51 -8.68 -2.24
C THR A 202 -0.40 -9.89 -3.16
N GLY A 203 -0.77 -11.08 -2.70
CA GLY A 203 -0.77 -12.31 -3.47
C GLY A 203 -1.86 -12.37 -4.52
N THR A 204 -2.03 -13.56 -5.11
CA THR A 204 -3.11 -13.81 -6.06
C THR A 204 -4.45 -13.72 -5.35
N VAL A 205 -5.27 -12.75 -5.77
CA VAL A 205 -6.67 -12.68 -5.35
C VAL A 205 -7.41 -13.84 -6.00
N THR A 206 -7.85 -14.78 -5.19
CA THR A 206 -8.71 -15.89 -5.62
C THR A 206 -10.17 -15.56 -5.32
N GLY A 207 -11.09 -15.87 -6.24
CA GLY A 207 -12.53 -15.63 -6.08
C GLY A 207 -13.15 -14.86 -7.24
N HIS A 208 -14.45 -14.60 -7.15
CA HIS A 208 -15.21 -13.97 -8.22
C HIS A 208 -15.28 -12.46 -7.98
N VAL A 209 -14.64 -11.69 -8.86
CA VAL A 209 -14.59 -10.23 -8.75
C VAL A 209 -15.79 -9.65 -9.50
N HIS A 210 -16.57 -8.84 -8.81
CA HIS A 210 -17.74 -8.16 -9.34
C HIS A 210 -17.68 -6.67 -9.01
N GLN A 211 -18.50 -5.89 -9.70
CA GLN A 211 -18.66 -4.47 -9.43
C GLN A 211 -20.06 -4.23 -8.85
N THR A 212 -20.15 -3.44 -7.78
CA THR A 212 -21.45 -2.98 -7.29
C THR A 212 -21.94 -1.75 -8.08
N TRP A 213 -23.19 -1.35 -7.84
CA TRP A 213 -23.72 -0.06 -8.28
C TRP A 213 -24.49 0.61 -7.14
N GLY A 214 -24.79 1.89 -7.33
CA GLY A 214 -25.42 2.72 -6.31
C GLY A 214 -24.42 3.39 -5.37
N THR A 215 -24.95 4.11 -4.39
CA THR A 215 -24.19 4.84 -3.37
C THR A 215 -24.82 4.55 -2.00
N GLY A 216 -23.99 4.46 -0.96
CA GLY A 216 -24.47 4.18 0.39
C GLY A 216 -25.09 2.79 0.57
N VAL A 217 -24.69 1.80 -0.24
CA VAL A 217 -25.19 0.42 -0.15
C VAL A 217 -24.60 -0.23 1.10
N TRP A 218 -25.46 -0.58 2.06
CA TRP A 218 -25.04 -1.23 3.30
C TRP A 218 -24.92 -2.74 3.13
N THR A 219 -23.76 -3.28 3.51
CA THR A 219 -23.58 -4.71 3.77
C THR A 219 -24.17 -5.09 5.13
N LYS A 220 -24.48 -6.37 5.27
CA LYS A 220 -25.29 -6.93 6.36
C LYS A 220 -24.60 -8.10 7.03
N ALA A 221 -24.74 -8.23 8.34
CA ALA A 221 -24.17 -9.36 9.08
C ALA A 221 -24.80 -10.70 8.66
N GLU A 222 -26.07 -10.66 8.24
CA GLU A 222 -26.85 -11.78 7.75
C GLU A 222 -27.56 -11.38 6.44
N PRO A 223 -27.99 -12.33 5.58
CA PRO A 223 -28.63 -12.05 4.30
C PRO A 223 -30.10 -11.60 4.45
N ALA A 224 -30.31 -10.55 5.24
CA ALA A 224 -31.59 -9.97 5.57
C ALA A 224 -31.48 -8.45 5.71
N ILE A 225 -32.51 -7.71 5.32
CA ILE A 225 -32.54 -6.23 5.36
C ILE A 225 -32.59 -5.73 6.80
N ALA A 226 -33.21 -6.49 7.71
CA ALA A 226 -33.26 -6.14 9.14
C ALA A 226 -31.93 -6.42 9.88
N ALA A 227 -31.02 -7.20 9.28
CA ALA A 227 -29.76 -7.55 9.93
C ALA A 227 -28.87 -6.33 10.19
N ALA A 228 -27.99 -6.47 11.19
CA ALA A 228 -27.01 -5.46 11.55
C ALA A 228 -26.19 -5.01 10.34
N ARG A 229 -25.95 -3.70 10.25
CA ARG A 229 -25.11 -3.09 9.20
C ARG A 229 -23.64 -3.30 9.54
N VAL A 230 -22.83 -3.66 8.54
CA VAL A 230 -21.38 -3.86 8.72
C VAL A 230 -20.59 -2.72 8.08
N TYR A 231 -20.69 -2.55 6.76
CA TYR A 231 -20.03 -1.47 6.02
C TYR A 231 -20.96 -0.83 5.00
N ALA A 232 -20.78 0.45 4.71
CA ALA A 232 -21.44 1.12 3.60
C ALA A 232 -20.47 1.27 2.44
N PHE A 233 -20.87 0.87 1.24
CA PHE A 233 -20.14 1.23 0.02
C PHE A 233 -20.46 2.68 -0.33
N PRO A 234 -19.47 3.58 -0.34
CA PRO A 234 -19.73 4.99 -0.61
C PRO A 234 -20.17 5.24 -2.06
N HIS A 235 -19.67 4.40 -2.97
CA HIS A 235 -19.92 4.45 -4.40
C HIS A 235 -19.88 3.03 -4.97
N SER A 236 -19.91 2.94 -6.30
CA SER A 236 -19.60 1.70 -7.02
C SER A 236 -18.24 1.15 -6.56
N THR A 237 -18.22 -0.05 -6.00
CA THR A 237 -17.07 -0.68 -5.36
C THR A 237 -16.79 -2.02 -6.01
N THR A 238 -15.53 -2.30 -6.30
CA THR A 238 -15.10 -3.64 -6.72
C THR A 238 -15.11 -4.55 -5.50
N ILE A 239 -15.81 -5.67 -5.59
CA ILE A 239 -15.99 -6.61 -4.49
C ILE A 239 -15.58 -8.00 -4.92
N ARG A 240 -15.13 -8.78 -3.95
CA ARG A 240 -14.95 -10.22 -4.10
C ARG A 240 -16.17 -10.94 -3.55
N VAL A 241 -16.74 -11.85 -4.33
CA VAL A 241 -17.83 -12.73 -3.91
C VAL A 241 -17.28 -14.14 -3.75
N GLN A 242 -17.44 -14.68 -2.54
CA GLN A 242 -17.02 -16.06 -2.25
C GLN A 242 -18.11 -17.07 -2.63
N CYS A 243 -19.36 -16.76 -2.28
CA CYS A 243 -20.51 -17.61 -2.56
C CYS A 243 -21.80 -16.77 -2.54
N GLN A 244 -22.90 -17.37 -3.01
CA GLN A 244 -24.23 -16.75 -2.99
C GLN A 244 -25.31 -17.74 -2.53
N LYS A 245 -26.46 -17.24 -2.05
CA LYS A 245 -27.61 -18.08 -1.68
C LYS A 245 -28.93 -17.33 -1.81
N HIS A 246 -30.02 -18.09 -1.84
CA HIS A 246 -31.36 -17.53 -1.70
C HIS A 246 -31.66 -17.23 -0.22
N ALA A 247 -32.20 -16.04 0.07
CA ALA A 247 -32.60 -15.60 1.41
C ALA A 247 -33.78 -14.62 1.33
N GLU A 248 -33.78 -13.52 2.09
CA GLU A 248 -34.87 -12.53 2.07
C GLU A 248 -35.02 -11.94 0.67
N ARG A 249 -36.25 -11.88 0.15
CA ARG A 249 -36.55 -11.19 -1.12
C ARG A 249 -36.51 -9.68 -0.90
N VAL A 250 -35.69 -8.99 -1.68
CA VAL A 250 -35.52 -7.54 -1.59
C VAL A 250 -36.07 -6.89 -2.86
N THR A 251 -36.86 -5.83 -2.67
CA THR A 251 -37.33 -4.94 -3.75
C THR A 251 -36.83 -3.53 -3.46
N ALA A 252 -35.98 -2.99 -4.34
CA ALA A 252 -35.51 -1.61 -4.26
C ALA A 252 -35.06 -1.12 -5.65
N GLU A 253 -35.20 0.18 -5.91
CA GLU A 253 -34.70 0.83 -7.13
C GLU A 253 -35.18 0.16 -8.44
N GLY A 254 -36.39 -0.39 -8.45
CA GLY A 254 -36.97 -1.09 -9.61
C GLY A 254 -36.47 -2.54 -9.81
N TYR A 255 -35.59 -3.04 -8.94
CA TYR A 255 -35.10 -4.41 -8.98
C TYR A 255 -35.76 -5.25 -7.89
N THR A 256 -35.92 -6.55 -8.15
CA THR A 256 -36.40 -7.53 -7.16
C THR A 256 -35.71 -8.87 -7.36
N ASN A 257 -35.05 -9.39 -6.33
CA ASN A 257 -34.60 -10.78 -6.26
C ASN A 257 -34.40 -11.21 -4.80
N ASP A 258 -34.11 -12.48 -4.57
CA ASP A 258 -33.82 -13.08 -3.25
C ASP A 258 -32.38 -13.58 -3.15
N ALA A 259 -31.51 -13.18 -4.08
CA ALA A 259 -30.13 -13.60 -4.12
C ALA A 259 -29.25 -12.70 -3.24
N TRP A 260 -28.42 -13.33 -2.42
CA TRP A 260 -27.49 -12.66 -1.52
C TRP A 260 -26.10 -13.25 -1.66
N SER A 261 -25.10 -12.39 -1.77
CA SER A 261 -23.70 -12.74 -1.91
C SER A 261 -22.92 -12.48 -0.63
N TYR A 262 -22.07 -13.43 -0.25
CA TYR A 262 -21.14 -13.28 0.86
C TYR A 262 -19.81 -12.69 0.37
N LEU A 263 -19.37 -11.65 1.05
CA LEU A 263 -18.18 -10.87 0.75
C LEU A 263 -17.10 -11.15 1.81
N PRO A 264 -16.08 -11.98 1.51
CA PRO A 264 -15.06 -12.36 2.48
C PRO A 264 -14.26 -11.16 2.99
N ASP A 265 -14.00 -10.16 2.13
CA ASP A 265 -13.25 -8.93 2.47
C ASP A 265 -13.93 -8.08 3.55
N TYR A 266 -15.25 -8.24 3.71
CA TYR A 266 -16.07 -7.48 4.64
C TYR A 266 -16.68 -8.36 5.74
N LYS A 267 -16.53 -9.70 5.63
CA LYS A 267 -17.19 -10.69 6.49
C LYS A 267 -18.70 -10.41 6.60
N ALA A 268 -19.32 -10.08 5.46
CA ALA A 268 -20.67 -9.55 5.39
C ALA A 268 -21.41 -9.99 4.12
N TRP A 269 -22.72 -9.84 4.11
CA TRP A 269 -23.62 -10.12 3.01
C TRP A 269 -24.05 -8.85 2.31
N VAL A 270 -24.31 -8.94 1.01
CA VAL A 270 -24.97 -7.90 0.23
C VAL A 270 -26.05 -8.54 -0.64
N THR A 271 -27.17 -7.84 -0.83
CA THR A 271 -28.19 -8.28 -1.78
C THR A 271 -27.69 -8.07 -3.21
N ASN A 272 -27.92 -9.06 -4.09
CA ASN A 272 -27.44 -9.05 -5.46
C ASN A 272 -28.12 -8.00 -6.32
N ILE A 273 -29.22 -7.39 -5.86
CA ILE A 273 -29.81 -6.25 -6.58
C ILE A 273 -28.80 -5.12 -6.79
N TYR A 274 -27.80 -4.97 -5.91
CA TYR A 274 -26.75 -3.94 -6.01
C TYR A 274 -25.44 -4.44 -6.65
N ILE A 275 -25.40 -5.66 -7.18
CA ILE A 275 -24.24 -6.20 -7.91
C ILE A 275 -24.53 -6.14 -9.41
N LYS A 276 -23.60 -5.60 -10.20
CA LYS A 276 -23.74 -5.58 -11.66
C LYS A 276 -23.67 -7.01 -12.19
N GLY A 277 -24.70 -7.40 -12.95
CA GLY A 277 -24.82 -8.73 -13.53
C GLY A 277 -26.24 -9.29 -13.43
N PRO A 278 -26.42 -10.59 -13.71
CA PRO A 278 -27.67 -11.29 -13.44
C PRO A 278 -27.98 -11.35 -11.94
N ALA A 279 -29.25 -11.57 -11.59
CA ALA A 279 -29.69 -11.69 -10.19
C ALA A 279 -28.93 -12.79 -9.43
N TRP A 280 -28.70 -13.93 -10.09
CA TRP A 280 -27.82 -14.99 -9.63
C TRP A 280 -26.52 -14.92 -10.44
N LEU A 281 -25.38 -14.70 -9.77
CA LEU A 281 -24.11 -14.40 -10.42
C LEU A 281 -23.51 -15.65 -11.08
N ASP A 282 -23.11 -15.52 -12.34
CA ASP A 282 -22.49 -16.63 -13.07
C ASP A 282 -21.12 -16.99 -12.49
N GLY A 283 -20.85 -18.30 -12.40
CA GLY A 283 -19.60 -18.83 -11.88
C GLY A 283 -19.44 -18.80 -10.36
N VAL A 284 -20.24 -17.99 -9.64
CA VAL A 284 -20.21 -17.93 -8.17
C VAL A 284 -20.93 -19.16 -7.58
N PRO A 285 -20.27 -19.97 -6.73
CA PRO A 285 -20.89 -21.15 -6.15
C PRO A 285 -21.98 -20.80 -5.12
N ALA A 286 -22.90 -21.74 -4.90
CA ALA A 286 -23.85 -21.64 -3.80
C ALA A 286 -23.10 -21.74 -2.46
N CYS A 287 -23.53 -20.97 -1.46
CA CYS A 287 -22.93 -21.05 -0.12
C CYS A 287 -23.19 -22.41 0.52
N PRO A 288 -22.22 -22.97 1.27
CA PRO A 288 -22.42 -24.23 1.98
C PRO A 288 -23.64 -24.15 2.89
N THR A 289 -24.49 -25.18 2.86
CA THR A 289 -25.56 -25.33 3.84
C THR A 289 -24.92 -25.73 5.17
N PRO A 290 -25.26 -25.10 6.32
CA PRO A 290 -24.79 -25.57 7.61
C PRO A 290 -25.15 -27.05 7.74
N THR A 291 -24.16 -27.91 7.99
CA THR A 291 -24.44 -29.32 8.27
C THR A 291 -25.09 -29.38 9.65
N PRO A 292 -26.30 -29.95 9.80
CA PRO A 292 -26.89 -30.09 11.13
C PRO A 292 -26.00 -30.99 12.00
N GLY A 293 -25.38 -30.43 13.04
CA GLY A 293 -24.71 -31.20 14.10
C GLY A 293 -23.19 -31.30 14.09
N ALA A 294 -22.47 -30.30 13.55
CA ALA A 294 -21.01 -30.15 13.74
C ALA A 294 -20.68 -28.99 14.67
#